data_AF-A0A211YP52-F1
#
_entry.id   AF-A0A211YP52-F1
#
_cell.length_a   1.000
_cell.length_b   1.000
_cell.length_c   1.000
_cell.angle_alpha   90.00
_cell.angle_beta   90.00
_cell.angle_gamma   90.00
#
_symmetry.space_group_name_H-M   'P 1'
#
loop_
_entity.id
_entity.type
_entity.pdbx_description
1 polymer ?
#
loop_
_entity_poly.entity_id
_entity_poly.type
_entity_poly.pdbx_seq_one_letter_code
_entity_poly.pdbx_strand_id
1 'polypeptide(L)' 'MRGVPRPKIGRRVTVSLPPELYEKIENYRKKEHLTEMSEAIRRLLYKAIEIEEERARAVAAATTA' A
#
# COMPACT_ATOMS: atom_id res chain seq x y z
N MET A 1 -0.22 26.32 -0.83
CA MET A 1 -1.53 26.09 -0.18
C MET A 1 -2.17 24.90 -0.90
N ARG A 2 -2.58 23.75 -0.36
CA ARG A 2 -2.85 23.22 0.98
C ARG A 2 -2.19 21.84 1.08
N GLY A 3 -1.35 21.60 2.10
CA GLY A 3 -0.98 20.23 2.44
C GLY A 3 -2.23 19.50 2.91
N VAL A 4 -2.64 18.45 2.21
CA VAL A 4 -3.75 17.61 2.64
C VAL A 4 -3.39 17.10 4.04
N PRO A 5 -4.15 17.45 5.10
CA PRO A 5 -3.76 17.12 6.46
C PRO A 5 -3.72 15.59 6.56
N ARG A 6 -2.53 15.00 6.66
CA ARG A 6 -2.38 13.58 6.99
C ARG A 6 -2.99 13.39 8.39
N PRO A 7 -4.10 12.65 8.53
CA PRO A 7 -4.71 12.43 9.84
C PRO A 7 -3.67 11.77 10.76
N LYS A 8 -3.42 12.36 11.93
CA LYS A 8 -2.49 11.84 12.95
C LYS A 8 -3.03 10.63 13.73
N ILE A 9 -4.08 9.98 13.23
CA ILE A 9 -4.73 8.85 13.90
C ILE A 9 -4.70 7.67 12.92
N GLY A 10 -3.83 6.70 13.18
CA GLY A 10 -3.86 5.43 12.48
C GLY A 10 -5.20 4.75 12.73
N ARG A 11 -6.10 4.76 11.74
CA ARG A 11 -7.36 4.02 11.82
C ARG A 11 -7.05 2.54 11.79
N ARG A 12 -7.43 1.80 12.84
CA ARG A 12 -7.36 0.34 12.83
C ARG A 12 -8.45 -0.21 11.91
N VAL A 13 -8.05 -1.07 10.99
CA VAL A 13 -8.94 -1.73 10.04
C VAL A 13 -8.70 -3.23 10.15
N THR A 14 -9.79 -4.00 10.17
CA THR A 14 -9.75 -5.46 10.09
C THR A 14 -10.08 -5.85 8.66
N VAL A 15 -9.28 -6.75 8.07
CA VAL A 15 -9.50 -7.26 6.71
C VAL A 15 -9.53 -8.78 6.75
N SER A 16 -10.42 -9.38 5.97
CA SER A 16 -10.45 -10.82 5.72
C SER A 16 -9.66 -11.09 4.46
N LEU A 17 -8.68 -11.99 4.55
CA LEU A 17 -7.83 -12.39 3.43
C LEU A 17 -8.06 -13.87 3.12
N PRO A 18 -8.09 -14.26 1.83
CA PRO A 18 -7.96 -15.66 1.45
C PRO A 18 -6.69 -16.28 2.04
N PRO A 19 -6.69 -17.56 2.45
CA PRO A 19 -5.54 -18.21 3.06
C PRO A 19 -4.26 -18.11 2.21
N GLU A 20 -4.38 -18.34 0.91
CA GLU A 20 -3.29 -18.23 -0.07
C GLU A 20 -2.64 -16.84 -0.11
N LEU A 21 -3.42 -15.78 0.11
CA LEU A 21 -2.92 -14.42 0.10
C LEU A 21 -2.24 -14.09 1.44
N TYR A 22 -2.81 -14.57 2.54
CA TYR A 22 -2.19 -14.47 3.86
C TYR A 22 -0.79 -15.09 3.87
N GLU A 23 -0.65 -16.32 3.35
CA GLU A 23 0.64 -17.01 3.29
C GLU A 23 1.68 -16.26 2.46
N LYS A 24 1.28 -15.72 1.30
CA LYS A 24 2.17 -14.90 0.46
C LYS A 24 2.66 -13.66 1.20
N ILE A 25 1.78 -12.97 1.94
CA ILE A 25 2.15 -11.80 2.73
C ILE A 25 3.03 -12.19 3.92
N GLU A 26 2.76 -13.34 4.55
CA GLU A 26 3.59 -13.85 5.65
C GLU A 26 5.02 -14.19 5.18
N ASN A 27 5.15 -14.82 4.01
CA ASN A 27 6.45 -15.12 3.40
C ASN A 27 7.20 -13.84 3.03
N TYR A 28 6.50 -12.84 2.48
CA TYR A 28 7.07 -11.52 2.24
C TYR A 28 7.56 -10.88 3.56
N ARG A 29 6.72 -10.90 4.61
CA ARG A 29 7.08 -10.38 5.94
C ARG A 29 8.36 -11.02 6.49
N LYS A 30 8.47 -12.35 6.40
CA LYS A 30 9.66 -13.11 6.83
C LYS A 30 10.89 -12.74 6.01
N LYS A 31 10.76 -12.66 4.68
CA LYS A 31 11.84 -12.31 3.76
C LYS A 31 12.38 -10.90 4.01
N GLU A 32 11.51 -9.95 4.32
CA GLU A 32 11.85 -8.55 4.58
C GLU A 32 12.18 -8.28 6.05
N HIS A 33 12.26 -9.33 6.89
CA HIS A 33 12.55 -9.24 8.32
C HIS A 33 11.62 -8.30 9.11
N LEU A 34 10.35 -8.24 8.71
CA LEU A 34 9.36 -7.35 9.33
C LEU A 34 8.77 -8.01 10.58
N THR A 35 8.73 -7.24 11.68
CA THR A 35 8.16 -7.74 12.95
C THR A 35 6.65 -7.89 12.86
N GLU A 36 5.96 -6.89 12.30
CA GLU A 36 4.49 -6.88 12.28
C GLU A 36 3.90 -7.25 10.92
N MET A 37 2.85 -8.07 10.92
CA MET A 37 2.02 -8.31 9.72
C MET A 37 1.40 -7.01 9.21
N SER A 38 0.99 -6.13 10.12
CA SER A 38 0.40 -4.84 9.76
C SER A 38 1.39 -3.93 9.01
N GLU A 39 2.69 -4.02 9.31
CA GLU A 39 3.74 -3.28 8.60
C GLU A 39 3.94 -3.84 7.19
N ALA A 40 3.99 -5.16 7.05
CA ALA A 40 4.07 -5.82 5.74
C ALA A 40 2.92 -5.40 4.83
N ILE A 41 1.69 -5.43 5.35
CA ILE A 41 0.49 -4.98 4.61
C ILE A 41 0.59 -3.50 4.27
N ARG A 42 1.00 -2.63 5.20
CA ARG A 42 1.17 -1.19 4.93
C ARG A 42 2.16 -0.94 3.79
N ARG A 43 3.34 -1.58 3.82
CA ARG A 43 4.37 -1.42 2.76
C ARG A 43 3.85 -1.85 1.39
N LEU A 44 3.17 -2.99 1.31
CA LEU A 44 2.59 -3.48 0.07
C LEU A 44 1.51 -2.52 -0.47
N LEU A 45 0.65 -2.00 0.40
CA LEU A 45 -0.37 -1.02 0.02
C LEU A 45 0.25 0.30 -0.46
N TYR A 46 1.29 0.80 0.21
CA TYR A 46 1.97 2.02 -0.25
C TYR A 46 2.59 1.83 -1.64
N LYS A 47 3.26 0.70 -1.87
CA LYS A 47 3.83 0.40 -3.19
C LYS A 47 2.75 0.29 -4.26
N ALA A 48 1.61 -0.32 -3.95
CA ALA A 48 0.48 -0.40 -4.88
C ALA A 48 -0.09 1.00 -5.21
N ILE A 49 -0.22 1.88 -4.21
CA ILE A 49 -0.67 3.26 -4.40
C ILE A 49 0.32 4.03 -5.29
N GLU A 50 1.63 3.91 -5.05
CA GLU A 50 2.65 4.57 -5.86
C GLU A 50 2.58 4.16 -7.34
N ILE A 51 2.40 2.86 -7.60
CA ILE A 51 2.23 2.33 -8.97
C ILE A 51 0.97 2.92 -9.63
N GLU A 52 -0.14 2.97 -8.91
CA GLU A 52 -1.39 3.51 -9.43
C GLU A 52 -1.31 5.04 -9.65
N GLU A 53 -0.65 5.78 -8.76
CA GLU A 53 -0.41 7.21 -8.95
C GLU A 53 0.48 7.49 -10.16
N GLU A 54 1.56 6.72 -10.33
CA GLU A 54 2.44 6.85 -11.49
C GLU A 54 1.71 6.54 -12.80
N ARG A 55 0.90 5.47 -12.80
CA ARG A 55 0.04 5.13 -13.93
C ARG A 55 -0.96 6.25 -14.24
N ALA A 56 -1.60 6.82 -13.22
CA ALA A 56 -2.52 7.94 -13.41
C ALA A 56 -1.82 9.19 -13.97
N ARG A 57 -0.60 9.49 -13.51
CA ARG A 57 0.22 10.59 -14.06
C ARG A 57 0.61 10.34 -15.51
N ALA A 58 1.02 9.12 -15.84
CA ALA A 58 1.38 8.75 -17.21
C ALA A 58 0.18 8.87 -18.17
N VAL A 59 -1.01 8.44 -17.74
CA VAL A 59 -2.25 8.60 -18.52
C VAL A 59 -2.61 10.07 -18.71
N ALA A 60 -2.53 10.89 -17.65
CA ALA A 60 -2.79 12.32 -17.74
C ALA A 60 -1.81 13.02 -18.70
N ALA A 61 -0.52 12.69 -18.63
CA ALA A 61 0.51 13.22 -19.53
C ALA A 61 0.25 12.82 -20.99
N ALA A 62 -0.13 11.57 -21.24
CA ALA A 62 -0.46 11.06 -22.58
C ALA A 62 -1.76 11.63 -23.16
N THR A 63 -2.69 12.10 -22.31
CA THR A 63 -3.97 12.70 -22.75
C THR A 63 -3.86 14.20 -23.02
N THR A 64 -2.79 14.85 -22.54
CA THR A 64 -2.55 16.29 -22.71
C THR A 64 -1.59 16.60 -23.86
N ALA A 65 -0.96 15.57 -24.45
CA ALA A 65 -0.16 15.66 -25.66
C ALA A 65 -1.04 15.44 -26.91
#